data_AF-A0A850KYP3-F1
#
_entry.id   AF-A0A850KYP3-F1
#
_cell.length_a   1.000
_cell.length_b   1.000
_cell.length_c   1.000
_cell.angle_alpha   90.00
_cell.angle_beta   90.00
_cell.angle_gamma   90.00
#
_symmetry.space_group_name_H-M   'P 1'
#
loop_
_entity.id
_entity.type
_entity.pdbx_description
1 polymer ?
#
loop_
_entity_poly.entity_id
_entity_poly.type
_entity_poly.pdbx_seq_one_letter_code
_entity_poly.pdbx_strand_id
1 'polypeptide(L)'
;MAGTAAVFIHSEQNKASPVERDGLIWNEQELKFDHSILQSTNSKEAMANAIALEGLEDYDPPQNGDKRYVESLDAEFIYIQESKSWVQI
;
A
#
# COMPACT_ATOMS: atom_id res chain seq x y z
N MET A 1 9.30 0.15 -18.84
CA MET A 1 8.56 1.13 -18.04
C MET A 1 8.45 0.53 -16.66
N ALA A 2 9.32 0.95 -15.73
CA ALA A 2 9.24 0.55 -14.34
C ALA A 2 7.98 1.21 -13.77
N GLY A 3 7.01 0.40 -13.36
CA GLY A 3 5.75 0.89 -12.80
C GLY A 3 5.90 1.00 -11.30
N THR A 4 5.97 2.23 -10.82
CA THR A 4 5.73 2.64 -9.43
C THR A 4 4.47 1.94 -8.89
N ALA A 5 4.58 1.29 -7.73
CA ALA A 5 3.46 0.65 -7.07
C ALA A 5 2.40 1.68 -6.71
N ALA A 6 1.14 1.36 -6.98
CA ALA A 6 0.03 2.19 -6.53
C ALA A 6 -0.16 2.04 -5.02
N VAL A 7 -0.55 3.12 -4.34
CA VAL A 7 -0.95 3.10 -2.93
C VAL A 7 -2.45 3.29 -2.83
N PHE A 8 -3.13 2.34 -2.18
CA PHE A 8 -4.57 2.34 -1.97
C PHE A 8 -4.88 2.57 -0.49
N ILE A 9 -5.80 3.51 -0.24
CA ILE A 9 -6.29 3.85 1.10
C ILE A 9 -7.79 3.56 1.20
N HIS A 10 -8.29 3.44 2.43
CA HIS A 10 -9.72 3.33 2.68
C HIS A 10 -10.43 4.64 2.33
N SER A 11 -11.59 4.52 1.68
CA SER A 11 -12.40 5.68 1.27
C SER A 11 -12.94 6.50 2.45
N GLU A 12 -12.87 5.99 3.68
CA GLU A 12 -13.32 6.68 4.90
C GLU A 12 -12.19 7.40 5.64
N GLN A 13 -10.98 7.44 5.09
CA GLN A 13 -9.82 8.00 5.78
C GLN A 13 -9.84 9.54 5.83
N ASN A 14 -10.14 10.10 7.01
CA ASN A 14 -10.35 11.54 7.23
C ASN A 14 -9.07 12.41 7.37
N LYS A 15 -7.86 11.82 7.35
CA LYS A 15 -6.63 12.51 7.80
C LYS A 15 -5.67 13.00 6.72
N ALA A 16 -5.81 12.58 5.48
CA ALA A 16 -5.00 13.12 4.39
C ALA A 16 -5.75 12.98 3.06
N SER A 17 -5.60 14.00 2.22
CA SER A 17 -5.90 13.94 0.80
C SER A 17 -4.58 13.60 0.10
N PRO A 18 -4.11 12.34 0.04
CA PRO A 18 -3.20 11.97 -1.04
C PRO A 18 -3.93 12.32 -2.32
N VAL A 19 -3.26 12.91 -3.32
CA VAL A 19 -3.87 13.41 -4.56
C VAL A 19 -4.88 12.38 -5.10
N GLU A 20 -6.14 12.53 -4.70
CA GLU A 20 -7.15 11.51 -4.97
C GLU A 20 -7.34 11.57 -6.47
N ARG A 21 -7.14 10.45 -7.15
CA ARG A 21 -7.74 10.30 -8.47
C ARG A 21 -9.23 10.11 -8.23
N ASP A 22 -9.91 11.24 -8.05
CA ASP A 22 -11.34 11.36 -7.90
C ASP A 22 -12.05 10.38 -8.86
N GLY A 23 -12.83 9.47 -8.30
CA GLY A 23 -13.73 8.59 -9.06
C GLY A 23 -13.25 7.17 -9.37
N LEU A 24 -12.11 6.70 -8.86
CA LEU A 24 -11.70 5.31 -9.00
C LEU A 24 -11.67 4.61 -7.63
N ILE A 25 -12.65 3.75 -7.39
CA ILE A 25 -12.77 2.90 -6.21
C ILE A 25 -12.49 1.47 -6.67
N TRP A 26 -11.63 0.77 -5.95
CA TRP A 26 -11.34 -0.64 -6.18
C TRP A 26 -11.83 -1.50 -5.03
N ASN A 27 -12.35 -2.67 -5.35
CA ASN A 27 -12.65 -3.69 -4.35
C ASN A 27 -11.45 -4.63 -4.13
N GLU A 28 -11.53 -5.43 -3.06
CA GLU A 28 -10.49 -6.40 -2.69
C GLU A 28 -10.17 -7.38 -3.82
N GLN A 29 -11.17 -7.82 -4.59
CA GLN A 29 -10.98 -8.77 -5.70
C GLN A 29 -10.21 -8.17 -6.88
N GLU A 30 -10.38 -6.87 -7.13
CA GLU A 30 -9.62 -6.11 -8.11
C GLU A 30 -8.18 -5.89 -7.64
N LEU A 31 -7.99 -5.62 -6.35
CA LEU A 31 -6.68 -5.47 -5.73
C LEU A 31 -5.91 -6.78 -5.54
N LYS A 32 -6.55 -7.92 -5.80
CA LYS A 32 -6.01 -9.27 -5.49
C LYS A 32 -5.64 -9.40 -4.03
N PHE A 33 -6.41 -8.73 -3.17
CA PHE A 33 -6.22 -8.77 -1.74
C PHE A 33 -6.84 -10.06 -1.19
N ASP A 34 -6.01 -11.07 -0.96
CA ASP A 34 -6.40 -12.26 -0.20
C ASP A 34 -6.08 -12.02 1.28
N HIS A 35 -7.11 -12.01 2.13
CA HIS A 35 -6.99 -11.88 3.59
C HIS A 35 -6.05 -12.90 4.23
N SER A 36 -5.77 -14.04 3.58
CA SER A 36 -4.77 -15.01 4.05
C SER A 36 -3.37 -14.40 4.21
N ILE A 37 -3.04 -13.34 3.46
CA ILE A 37 -1.75 -12.65 3.52
C ILE A 37 -1.50 -12.01 4.90
N LEU A 38 -2.57 -11.65 5.62
CA LEU A 38 -2.50 -11.08 6.97
C LEU A 38 -2.01 -12.08 8.02
N GLN A 39 -2.02 -13.38 7.70
CA GLN A 39 -1.53 -14.43 8.59
C GLN A 39 0.00 -14.57 8.55
N SER A 40 0.64 -14.04 7.51
CA SER A 40 2.09 -14.16 7.29
C SER A 40 2.67 -12.85 6.76
N THR A 41 2.63 -11.82 7.59
CA THR A 41 3.18 -10.50 7.25
C THR A 41 4.66 -10.38 7.63
N ASN A 42 5.44 -9.70 6.78
CA ASN A 42 6.82 -9.33 7.07
C ASN A 42 6.87 -7.87 7.53
N SER A 43 6.96 -7.63 8.84
CA SER A 43 7.03 -6.25 9.35
C SER A 43 8.37 -5.61 8.96
N LYS A 44 8.30 -4.40 8.40
CA LYS A 44 9.44 -3.58 7.96
C LYS A 44 9.42 -2.23 8.69
N GLU A 45 10.48 -1.46 8.50
CA GLU A 45 10.58 -0.12 9.07
C GLU A 45 9.43 0.79 8.58
N ALA A 46 8.97 1.64 9.49
CA ALA A 46 7.95 2.64 9.21
C ALA A 46 8.43 3.63 8.14
N MET A 47 7.46 4.21 7.44
CA MET A 47 7.66 5.18 6.38
C MET A 47 7.03 6.51 6.77
N ALA A 48 7.68 7.61 6.42
CA ALA A 48 7.17 8.94 6.76
C ALA A 48 5.83 9.24 6.04
N ASN A 49 5.65 8.79 4.80
CA ASN A 49 4.49 9.11 3.97
C ASN A 49 4.24 8.05 2.87
N ALA A 50 3.06 8.11 2.23
CA ALA A 50 2.68 7.18 1.17
C ALA A 50 3.58 7.25 -0.06
N ILE A 51 4.07 8.44 -0.43
CA ILE A 51 4.97 8.60 -1.59
C ILE A 51 6.30 7.86 -1.40
N ALA A 52 6.74 7.64 -0.15
CA ALA A 52 7.90 6.80 0.13
C ALA A 52 7.68 5.34 -0.26
N LEU A 53 6.43 4.85 -0.27
CA LEU A 53 6.09 3.49 -0.70
C LEU A 53 6.15 3.31 -2.22
N GLU A 54 5.79 4.36 -2.97
CA GLU A 54 5.72 4.40 -4.43
C GLU A 54 7.09 4.31 -5.13
N GLY A 55 8.20 4.49 -4.40
CA GLY A 55 9.55 4.49 -4.96
C GLY A 55 10.39 3.25 -4.63
N LEU A 56 9.87 2.32 -3.84
CA LEU A 56 10.68 1.25 -3.24
C LEU A 56 11.24 0.25 -4.27
N GLU A 57 10.62 0.11 -5.45
CA GLU A 57 11.03 -0.91 -6.43
C GLU A 57 12.47 -0.76 -6.92
N ASP A 58 13.01 0.46 -6.87
CA ASP A 58 14.34 0.76 -7.40
C ASP A 58 15.48 0.51 -6.39
N TYR A 59 15.18 0.49 -5.08
CA TYR A 59 16.22 0.43 -4.03
C TYR A 59 15.93 -0.55 -2.88
N ASP A 60 14.68 -0.85 -2.57
CA ASP A 60 14.26 -1.86 -1.59
C ASP A 60 12.99 -2.55 -2.10
N PRO A 61 13.10 -3.41 -3.14
CA PRO A 61 11.94 -3.93 -3.85
C PRO A 61 11.01 -4.69 -2.89
N PRO A 62 9.74 -4.28 -2.75
CA PRO A 62 8.86 -4.89 -1.78
C PRO A 62 8.46 -6.31 -2.19
N GLN A 63 8.31 -7.17 -1.19
CA GLN A 63 7.88 -8.56 -1.35
C GLN A 63 6.44 -8.74 -0.88
N ASN A 64 5.76 -9.73 -1.45
CA ASN A 64 4.39 -10.04 -1.06
C ASN A 64 4.27 -10.22 0.46
N GLY A 65 3.37 -9.46 1.09
CA GLY A 65 3.15 -9.50 2.53
C GLY A 65 4.07 -8.61 3.36
N ASP A 66 4.95 -7.82 2.73
CA ASP A 66 5.68 -6.77 3.44
C ASP A 66 4.70 -5.77 4.04
N LYS A 67 4.83 -5.51 5.34
CA LYS A 67 3.98 -4.60 6.10
C LYS A 67 4.77 -3.41 6.61
N ARG A 68 4.28 -2.20 6.35
CA ARG A 68 4.88 -0.93 6.79
C ARG A 68 3.84 -0.04 7.40
N TYR A 69 4.19 0.63 8.50
CA TYR A 69 3.41 1.72 9.06
C TYR A 69 3.76 3.02 8.34
N VAL A 70 2.76 3.82 7.98
CA VAL A 70 2.93 5.13 7.33
C VAL A 70 2.51 6.25 8.28
N GLU A 71 3.48 7.02 8.75
CA GLU A 71 3.28 8.01 9.83
C GLU A 71 2.32 9.13 9.44
N SER A 72 2.44 9.68 8.22
CA SER A 72 1.56 10.77 7.76
C SER A 72 0.09 10.36 7.64
N LEU A 73 -0.18 9.06 7.51
CA LEU A 73 -1.51 8.49 7.36
C LEU A 73 -2.01 7.79 8.62
N ASP A 74 -1.15 7.63 9.62
CA ASP A 74 -1.47 6.97 10.89
C ASP A 74 -2.06 5.56 10.65
N ALA A 75 -1.47 4.82 9.70
CA ALA A 75 -2.05 3.59 9.15
C ALA A 75 -0.98 2.56 8.73
N GLU A 76 -1.35 1.28 8.74
CA GLU A 76 -0.53 0.19 8.22
C GLU A 76 -0.86 -0.08 6.75
N PHE A 77 0.15 -0.49 5.99
CA PHE A 77 0.06 -0.86 4.59
C PHE A 77 0.74 -2.20 4.37
N ILE A 78 0.15 -3.01 3.52
CA ILE A 78 0.71 -4.29 3.09
C ILE A 78 0.93 -4.31 1.58
N TYR A 79 2.06 -4.86 1.13
CA TYR A 79 2.35 -4.98 -0.28
C TYR A 79 1.76 -6.26 -0.87
N ILE A 80 1.00 -6.08 -1.95
CA ILE A 80 0.40 -7.14 -2.76
C ILE A 80 1.16 -7.25 -4.07
N GLN A 81 1.92 -8.32 -4.25
CA GLN A 81 2.80 -8.50 -5.40
C GLN A 81 2.03 -8.69 -6.72
N GLU A 82 0.85 -9.29 -6.66
CA GLU A 82 0.03 -9.61 -7.84
C GLU A 82 -0.55 -8.37 -8.50
N SER A 83 -0.98 -7.40 -7.69
CA SER A 83 -1.44 -6.09 -8.15
C SER A 83 -0.34 -5.02 -8.16
N LYS A 84 0.86 -5.34 -7.66
CA LYS A 84 2.00 -4.43 -7.48
C LYS A 84 1.56 -3.15 -6.77
N SER A 85 0.98 -3.33 -5.59
CA SER A 85 0.38 -2.23 -4.86
C SER A 85 0.55 -2.34 -3.35
N TRP A 86 0.51 -1.20 -2.69
CA TRP A 86 0.38 -1.10 -1.24
C TRP A 86 -1.07 -0.86 -0.90
N VAL A 87 -1.63 -1.68 -0.02
CA VAL A 87 -3.03 -1.59 0.40
C VAL A 87 -3.08 -1.31 1.88
N GLN A 88 -3.85 -0.29 2.28
CA GLN A 88 -4.11 0.01 3.68
C GLN A 88 -4.87 -1.14 4.35
N ILE A 89 -4.52 -1.46 5.60
CA ILE A 89 -5.16 -2.47 6.45
C ILE A 89 -5.48 -1.95 7.85
#